data_AF-A0A127B753-F1
#
_entry.id   AF-A0A127B753-F1
#
_cell.length_a   1.000
_cell.length_b   1.000
_cell.length_c   1.000
_cell.angle_alpha   90.00
_cell.angle_beta   90.00
_cell.angle_gamma   90.00
#
_symmetry.space_group_name_H-M   'P 1'
#
loop_
_entity.id
_entity.type
_entity.pdbx_description
1 polymer ?
#
loop_
_entity_poly.entity_id
_entity_poly.type
_entity_poly.pdbx_seq_one_letter_code
_entity_poly.pdbx_strand_id
1 'polypeptide(L)'
;MEVVKHDGPGRLGVIRLDPPVQTPALAGVDFTLSPFNSFFHPKDFSEYDFNLAPSIPISYYTPDEVIKKALKRLWDVDYSKFNAFYFPALKRDKYHKELFRIIEENEFEAIYIGNSKIMIRDYRGFVKTIRELRERFPNAVLITDLEPFFYPLAVYLGIDAFDVRSLKIYEFEGLGFTQFSPIVWDSPNDPVEFAKNVIKLVKVAIQEGKLRYLVENFLPTAMNAGILRIADRENMDYLEKYTPVHDKTVVFISDHSMTRPEVFRWRSRVLERFKPPQGIDLLLILPCSAKKPYSRSRSHALYRKAMKDALGNKLYRVHELIITSPYGVVPREWEWLAKYDIVVTGHWSEWEVKFAGELLAETLERYPDIPIVAHVEGGYREAVKLAMELTGRDVIFTAGESTTSRESLEKLRKTLAEFDLREVDKAHRRYRFYENVRKVFDFYFGLGAGEAVLPDNAQIVGSKMLRLIVNNSQTGTFQEGVISVTPFGMQRIYDELRAYWVEVDFEIRGDVFSAGVESADDKIRPNDWVGVVRDERIVAVGRAVLSGEEMVRAKKGIAVKVKKRAKG
;
A
#
# COMPACT_ATOMS: atom_id res chain seq x y z
N MET A 1 -6.30 6.55 20.26
CA MET A 1 -5.61 5.28 19.98
C MET A 1 -4.21 5.50 19.39
N GLU A 2 -3.26 4.64 19.71
CA GLU A 2 -1.93 4.60 19.09
C GLU A 2 -1.89 3.54 18.00
N VAL A 3 -1.42 3.89 16.80
CA VAL A 3 -1.30 2.91 15.70
C VAL A 3 0.00 2.14 15.83
N VAL A 4 -0.08 0.82 15.66
CA VAL A 4 1.06 -0.10 15.71
C VAL A 4 1.43 -0.59 14.32
N LYS A 5 0.43 -0.84 13.46
CA LYS A 5 0.63 -1.39 12.12
C LYS A 5 -0.56 -1.06 11.21
N HIS A 6 -0.25 -0.72 9.95
CA HIS A 6 -1.21 -0.60 8.86
C HIS A 6 -1.24 -1.85 7.96
N ASP A 7 -2.38 -2.06 7.31
CA ASP A 7 -2.57 -2.86 6.10
C ASP A 7 -3.66 -2.22 5.25
N GLY A 8 -3.25 -1.23 4.44
CA GLY A 8 -4.16 -0.19 3.95
C GLY A 8 -4.57 0.76 5.08
N PRO A 9 -5.69 1.48 4.93
CA PRO A 9 -6.22 2.31 6.02
C PRO A 9 -6.58 1.53 7.28
N GLY A 10 -6.88 0.24 7.13
CA GLY A 10 -7.06 -0.70 8.24
C GLY A 10 -5.80 -0.86 9.07
N ARG A 11 -5.97 -0.97 10.39
CA ARG A 11 -4.85 -0.88 11.32
C ARG A 11 -5.05 -1.67 12.60
N LEU A 12 -3.94 -2.16 13.13
CA LEU A 12 -3.83 -2.56 14.52
C LEU A 12 -3.40 -1.35 15.32
N GLY A 13 -4.22 -0.95 16.27
CA GLY A 13 -3.90 0.07 17.24
C GLY A 13 -4.12 -0.42 18.66
N VAL A 14 -3.65 0.37 19.61
CA VAL A 14 -3.86 0.17 21.05
C VAL A 14 -4.66 1.35 21.59
N ILE A 15 -5.83 1.03 22.14
CA ILE A 15 -6.64 1.94 22.93
C ILE A 15 -6.15 1.80 24.37
N ARG A 16 -5.75 2.92 24.98
CA ARG A 16 -5.20 2.96 26.34
C ARG A 16 -6.33 2.94 27.37
N LEU A 17 -7.00 1.80 27.46
CA LEU A 17 -7.95 1.45 28.53
C LEU A 17 -7.25 0.55 29.55
N ASP A 18 -7.93 0.22 30.65
CA ASP A 18 -7.44 -0.74 31.64
C ASP A 18 -8.42 -1.94 31.75
N PRO A 19 -8.12 -3.10 31.12
CA PRO A 19 -6.90 -3.40 30.37
C PRO A 19 -6.86 -2.76 28.96
N PRO A 20 -5.67 -2.60 28.34
CA PRO A 20 -5.57 -2.05 27.00
C PRO A 20 -6.28 -2.90 25.94
N VAL A 21 -6.96 -2.24 25.00
CA VAL A 21 -7.73 -2.92 23.94
C VAL A 21 -7.04 -2.76 22.59
N GLN A 22 -6.87 -3.87 21.86
CA GLN A 22 -6.31 -3.86 20.50
C GLN A 22 -7.42 -3.78 19.45
N THR A 23 -7.26 -2.89 18.46
CA THR A 23 -8.16 -2.79 17.31
C THR A 23 -7.78 -3.75 16.17
N PRO A 24 -8.74 -4.17 15.30
CA PRO A 24 -10.17 -3.87 15.40
C PRO A 24 -10.86 -4.53 16.61
N ALA A 25 -11.89 -3.92 17.17
CA ALA A 25 -12.51 -4.37 18.43
C ALA A 25 -14.05 -4.37 18.38
N LEU A 26 -14.69 -4.94 19.41
CA LEU A 26 -16.14 -4.98 19.58
C LEU A 26 -16.57 -4.16 20.80
N ALA A 27 -17.29 -3.06 20.57
CA ALA A 27 -17.92 -2.30 21.64
C ALA A 27 -19.04 -3.13 22.27
N GLY A 28 -19.07 -3.22 23.61
CA GLY A 28 -19.93 -4.10 24.38
C GLY A 28 -19.35 -5.50 24.67
N VAL A 29 -18.16 -5.81 24.15
CA VAL A 29 -17.40 -7.03 24.47
C VAL A 29 -16.00 -6.68 24.96
N ASP A 30 -15.24 -5.91 24.17
CA ASP A 30 -13.86 -5.56 24.47
C ASP A 30 -13.74 -4.27 25.30
N PHE A 31 -14.72 -3.37 25.19
CA PHE A 31 -14.82 -2.13 25.96
C PHE A 31 -16.28 -1.68 26.07
N THR A 32 -16.58 -0.82 27.03
CA THR A 32 -17.93 -0.27 27.25
C THR A 32 -18.14 1.04 26.49
N LEU A 33 -19.34 1.20 25.93
CA LEU A 33 -19.77 2.42 25.23
C LEU A 33 -21.12 2.84 25.82
N SER A 34 -21.25 4.10 26.22
CA SER A 34 -22.49 4.58 26.82
C SER A 34 -23.69 4.48 25.85
N PRO A 35 -24.93 4.35 26.37
CA PRO A 35 -26.13 4.23 25.54
C PRO A 35 -26.39 5.43 24.61
N PHE A 36 -27.09 5.20 23.49
CA PHE A 36 -27.61 6.29 22.66
C PHE A 36 -28.77 6.97 23.35
N ASN A 37 -28.67 8.26 23.65
CA ASN A 37 -29.86 9.11 23.68
C ASN A 37 -29.53 10.60 23.71
N SER A 38 -30.46 11.40 23.20
CA SER A 38 -30.35 12.87 23.07
C SER A 38 -30.22 13.63 24.40
N PHE A 39 -30.52 13.00 25.53
CA PHE A 39 -30.54 13.64 26.86
C PHE A 39 -30.17 12.70 28.03
N PHE A 40 -29.66 11.50 27.77
CA PHE A 40 -29.20 10.62 28.84
C PHE A 40 -27.74 10.91 29.17
N HIS A 41 -27.53 11.55 30.32
CA HIS A 41 -26.21 11.65 30.93
C HIS A 41 -25.99 10.39 31.78
N PRO A 42 -24.87 9.67 31.61
CA PRO A 42 -24.45 8.66 32.58
C PRO A 42 -24.55 9.23 34.00
N LYS A 43 -25.07 8.44 34.94
CA LYS A 43 -25.07 8.84 36.36
C LYS A 43 -23.64 8.99 36.86
N ASP A 44 -22.77 8.09 36.39
CA ASP A 44 -21.34 8.12 36.59
C ASP A 44 -20.63 7.88 35.26
N PHE A 45 -19.79 8.82 34.83
CA PHE A 45 -19.05 8.74 33.57
C PHE A 45 -17.89 7.73 33.64
N SER A 46 -17.50 7.29 34.83
CA SER A 46 -16.47 6.26 35.04
C SER A 46 -16.96 4.83 34.74
N GLU A 47 -18.27 4.63 34.59
CA GLU A 47 -18.84 3.32 34.22
C GLU A 47 -18.54 2.94 32.76
N TYR A 48 -18.14 3.91 31.92
CA TYR A 48 -17.94 3.72 30.49
C TYR A 48 -16.53 4.10 30.05
N ASP A 49 -15.89 3.25 29.26
CA ASP A 49 -14.62 3.55 28.59
C ASP A 49 -14.78 4.71 27.61
N PHE A 50 -15.89 4.66 26.85
CA PHE A 50 -16.30 5.74 25.95
C PHE A 50 -17.68 6.29 26.34
N ASN A 51 -17.68 7.56 26.71
CA ASN A 51 -18.86 8.36 27.02
C ASN A 51 -19.27 9.10 25.75
N LEU A 52 -20.32 8.58 25.09
CA LEU A 52 -20.87 9.12 23.86
C LEU A 52 -21.64 10.42 24.14
N ALA A 53 -21.24 11.48 23.43
CA ALA A 53 -21.88 12.78 23.50
C ALA A 53 -23.36 12.72 23.10
N PRO A 54 -24.21 13.61 23.66
CA PRO A 54 -25.61 13.71 23.29
C PRO A 54 -25.75 13.85 21.78
N SER A 55 -26.57 12.99 21.19
CA SER A 55 -26.77 12.95 19.75
C SER A 55 -28.16 13.45 19.37
N ILE A 56 -28.25 14.08 18.21
CA ILE A 56 -29.55 14.40 17.61
C ILE A 56 -29.82 13.34 16.54
N PRO A 57 -30.84 12.48 16.70
CA PRO A 57 -31.11 11.40 15.77
C PRO A 57 -31.68 11.97 14.47
N ILE A 58 -30.79 12.27 13.52
CA ILE A 58 -31.13 12.66 12.15
C ILE A 58 -30.79 11.51 11.20
N SER A 59 -31.72 11.18 10.32
CA SER A 59 -31.55 10.10 9.34
C SER A 59 -30.62 10.53 8.19
N TYR A 60 -30.09 9.55 7.47
CA TYR A 60 -29.13 9.79 6.38
C TYR A 60 -29.63 10.77 5.30
N TYR A 61 -30.94 10.75 5.00
CA TYR A 61 -31.56 11.57 3.95
C TYR A 61 -32.24 12.84 4.48
N THR A 62 -32.01 13.20 5.75
CA THR A 62 -32.65 14.35 6.43
C THR A 62 -32.57 15.65 5.61
N PRO A 63 -33.67 16.41 5.43
CA PRO A 63 -33.68 17.69 4.71
C PRO A 63 -32.77 18.76 5.33
N ASP A 64 -32.33 19.71 4.49
CA ASP A 64 -31.43 20.81 4.87
C ASP A 64 -31.92 21.62 6.09
N GLU A 65 -33.21 21.95 6.13
CA GLU A 65 -33.79 22.75 7.22
C GLU A 65 -33.68 22.05 8.58
N VAL A 66 -33.85 20.73 8.60
CA VAL A 66 -33.78 19.93 9.82
C VAL A 66 -32.32 19.76 10.24
N ILE A 67 -31.41 19.53 9.30
CA ILE A 67 -29.96 19.46 9.59
C ILE A 67 -29.48 20.77 10.20
N LYS A 68 -29.83 21.93 9.63
CA LYS A 68 -29.44 23.24 10.17
C LYS A 68 -29.91 23.45 11.61
N LYS A 69 -31.15 23.07 11.92
CA LYS A 69 -31.69 23.13 13.29
C LYS A 69 -30.95 22.18 14.23
N ALA A 70 -30.59 20.98 13.77
CA ALA A 70 -29.83 20.01 14.54
C ALA A 70 -28.40 20.53 14.82
N LEU A 71 -27.69 21.04 13.81
CA LEU A 71 -26.35 21.59 13.97
C LEU A 71 -26.31 22.73 14.99
N LYS A 72 -27.27 23.66 14.95
CA LYS A 72 -27.37 24.74 15.95
C LYS A 72 -27.42 24.16 17.37
N ARG A 73 -28.23 23.13 17.60
CA ARG A 73 -28.34 22.48 18.90
C ARG A 73 -27.08 21.73 19.31
N LEU A 74 -26.39 21.07 18.37
CA LEU A 74 -25.12 20.40 18.65
C LEU A 74 -24.05 21.40 19.11
N TRP A 75 -24.00 22.59 18.49
CA TRP A 75 -23.12 23.67 18.91
C TRP A 75 -23.39 24.19 20.33
N ASP A 76 -24.61 24.05 20.83
CA ASP A 76 -25.01 24.48 22.17
C ASP A 76 -24.73 23.40 23.25
N VAL A 77 -24.22 22.22 22.88
CA VAL A 77 -23.93 21.13 23.83
C VAL A 77 -22.60 21.36 24.55
N ASP A 78 -22.60 21.19 25.88
CA ASP A 78 -21.37 21.08 26.66
C ASP A 78 -20.77 19.68 26.52
N TYR A 79 -19.64 19.60 25.81
CA TYR A 79 -18.93 18.35 25.53
C TYR A 79 -17.86 17.99 26.58
N SER A 80 -17.65 18.81 27.61
CA SER A 80 -16.52 18.68 28.55
C SER A 80 -16.41 17.34 29.30
N LYS A 81 -17.52 16.59 29.38
CA LYS A 81 -17.59 15.27 30.05
C LYS A 81 -17.60 14.09 29.08
N PHE A 82 -17.50 14.32 27.77
CA PHE A 82 -17.64 13.29 26.75
C PHE A 82 -16.34 13.11 25.97
N ASN A 83 -15.92 11.86 25.80
CA ASN A 83 -14.71 11.50 25.05
C ASN A 83 -15.02 10.78 23.73
N ALA A 84 -16.30 10.54 23.43
CA ALA A 84 -16.75 9.99 22.15
C ALA A 84 -17.84 10.86 21.50
N PHE A 85 -17.74 11.08 20.20
CA PHE A 85 -18.72 11.87 19.45
C PHE A 85 -19.63 10.98 18.59
N TYR A 86 -20.93 11.24 18.60
CA TYR A 86 -21.83 10.64 17.62
C TYR A 86 -21.80 11.47 16.33
N PHE A 87 -21.18 10.93 15.29
CA PHE A 87 -21.17 11.55 13.97
C PHE A 87 -22.41 11.11 13.18
N PRO A 88 -23.44 11.96 13.00
CA PRO A 88 -24.57 11.62 12.16
C PRO A 88 -24.12 11.65 10.70
N ALA A 89 -23.84 10.49 10.09
CA ALA A 89 -23.52 10.47 8.68
C ALA A 89 -24.72 10.93 7.84
N LEU A 90 -24.47 11.80 6.85
CA LEU A 90 -25.51 12.45 6.05
C LEU A 90 -25.21 12.31 4.56
N LYS A 91 -26.25 12.16 3.74
CA LYS A 91 -26.12 12.26 2.28
C LYS A 91 -25.69 13.66 1.84
N ARG A 92 -26.10 14.68 2.60
CA ARG A 92 -25.74 16.10 2.39
C ARG A 92 -24.40 16.39 3.09
N ASP A 93 -23.33 15.85 2.53
CA ASP A 93 -21.97 15.93 3.08
C ASP A 93 -21.41 17.36 3.28
N LYS A 94 -21.99 18.38 2.64
CA LYS A 94 -21.64 19.80 2.87
C LYS A 94 -21.69 20.21 4.36
N TYR A 95 -22.48 19.51 5.17
CA TYR A 95 -22.60 19.74 6.61
C TYR A 95 -21.53 19.03 7.44
N HIS A 96 -20.75 18.11 6.85
CA HIS A 96 -19.66 17.43 7.55
C HIS A 96 -18.61 18.40 8.09
N LYS A 97 -18.37 19.53 7.39
CA LYS A 97 -17.41 20.56 7.84
C LYS A 97 -17.70 21.08 9.26
N GLU A 98 -18.97 21.35 9.55
CA GLU A 98 -19.39 21.81 10.88
C GLU A 98 -19.21 20.70 11.93
N LEU A 99 -19.56 19.46 11.60
CA LEU A 99 -19.38 18.31 12.49
C LEU A 99 -17.89 18.05 12.77
N PHE A 100 -17.03 18.16 11.77
CA PHE A 100 -15.58 18.01 11.94
C PHE A 100 -15.02 19.09 12.87
N ARG A 101 -15.52 20.32 12.76
CA ARG A 101 -15.10 21.41 13.64
C ARG A 101 -15.46 21.14 15.10
N ILE A 102 -16.67 20.64 15.37
CA ILE A 102 -17.07 20.20 16.72
C ILE A 102 -16.12 19.11 17.23
N ILE A 103 -15.77 18.14 16.37
CA ILE A 103 -14.86 17.05 16.76
C ILE A 103 -13.46 17.58 17.10
N GLU A 104 -12.94 18.48 16.28
CA GLU A 104 -11.60 19.06 16.40
C GLU A 104 -11.47 19.95 17.65
N GLU A 105 -12.46 20.81 17.92
CA GLU A 105 -12.46 21.73 19.07
C GLU A 105 -12.54 20.99 20.42
N ASN A 106 -13.10 19.78 20.45
CA ASN A 106 -13.29 18.98 21.68
C ASN A 106 -12.37 17.76 21.76
N GLU A 107 -11.51 17.54 20.77
CA GLU A 107 -10.48 16.48 20.76
C GLU A 107 -10.98 15.06 21.09
N PHE A 108 -12.18 14.67 20.62
CA PHE A 108 -12.77 13.36 20.97
C PHE A 108 -11.85 12.18 20.62
N GLU A 109 -11.79 11.21 21.52
CA GLU A 109 -10.96 10.00 21.38
C GLU A 109 -11.60 8.93 20.50
N ALA A 110 -12.93 8.93 20.40
CA ALA A 110 -13.70 8.04 19.55
C ALA A 110 -14.79 8.79 18.78
N ILE A 111 -15.12 8.26 17.60
CA ILE A 111 -16.19 8.77 16.75
C ILE A 111 -17.09 7.60 16.40
N TYR A 112 -18.31 7.63 16.92
CA TYR A 112 -19.35 6.69 16.55
C TYR A 112 -20.06 7.18 15.28
N ILE A 113 -19.92 6.43 14.19
CA ILE A 113 -20.53 6.75 12.90
C ILE A 113 -21.98 6.24 12.91
N GLY A 114 -22.93 7.18 12.94
CA GLY A 114 -24.36 6.92 12.83
C GLY A 114 -24.80 6.62 11.40
N ASN A 115 -26.03 6.11 11.23
CA ASN A 115 -26.66 5.80 9.94
C ASN A 115 -25.92 4.76 9.07
N SER A 116 -24.93 4.03 9.61
CA SER A 116 -24.05 3.16 8.84
C SER A 116 -24.77 2.09 8.02
N LYS A 117 -25.78 1.42 8.59
CA LYS A 117 -26.60 0.41 7.89
C LYS A 117 -27.36 0.95 6.69
N ILE A 118 -27.67 2.25 6.67
CA ILE A 118 -28.29 2.93 5.51
C ILE A 118 -27.20 3.42 4.56
N MET A 119 -26.12 3.99 5.10
CA MET A 119 -25.02 4.59 4.34
C MET A 119 -24.31 3.58 3.43
N ILE A 120 -24.22 2.29 3.81
CA ILE A 120 -23.62 1.25 2.94
C ILE A 120 -24.36 1.05 1.60
N ARG A 121 -25.58 1.57 1.45
CA ARG A 121 -26.29 1.59 0.16
C ARG A 121 -25.83 2.74 -0.76
N ASP A 122 -25.24 3.78 -0.20
CA ASP A 122 -24.55 4.86 -0.92
C ASP A 122 -23.04 4.62 -0.87
N TYR A 123 -22.54 3.79 -1.80
CA TYR A 123 -21.15 3.32 -1.79
C TYR A 123 -20.13 4.47 -1.73
N ARG A 124 -20.38 5.55 -2.48
CA ARG A 124 -19.53 6.76 -2.47
C ARG A 124 -19.62 7.49 -1.15
N GLY A 125 -20.84 7.67 -0.63
CA GLY A 125 -21.06 8.28 0.69
C GLY A 125 -20.33 7.54 1.80
N PHE A 126 -20.37 6.20 1.80
CA PHE A 126 -19.69 5.36 2.79
C PHE A 126 -18.16 5.53 2.73
N VAL A 127 -17.55 5.33 1.55
CA VAL A 127 -16.09 5.45 1.39
C VAL A 127 -15.60 6.86 1.72
N LYS A 128 -16.30 7.89 1.20
CA LYS A 128 -15.94 9.29 1.43
C LYS A 128 -16.00 9.65 2.92
N THR A 129 -17.06 9.27 3.62
CA THR A 129 -17.22 9.59 5.05
C THR A 129 -16.09 8.98 5.89
N ILE A 130 -15.77 7.70 5.66
CA ILE A 130 -14.69 7.03 6.41
C ILE A 130 -13.34 7.65 6.10
N ARG A 131 -13.05 7.92 4.82
CA ARG A 131 -11.83 8.61 4.38
C ARG A 131 -11.67 9.95 5.08
N GLU A 132 -12.68 10.82 5.02
CA GLU A 132 -12.62 12.16 5.62
C GLU A 132 -12.37 12.11 7.12
N LEU A 133 -13.05 11.19 7.83
CA LEU A 133 -12.84 10.99 9.26
C LEU A 133 -11.44 10.46 9.58
N ARG A 134 -10.96 9.47 8.82
CA ARG A 134 -9.65 8.83 9.04
C ARG A 134 -8.50 9.79 8.79
N GLU A 135 -8.54 10.55 7.70
CA GLU A 135 -7.49 11.51 7.34
C GLU A 135 -7.44 12.70 8.31
N ARG A 136 -8.59 13.17 8.80
CA ARG A 136 -8.67 14.30 9.73
C ARG A 136 -8.35 13.92 11.17
N PHE A 137 -8.79 12.75 11.61
CA PHE A 137 -8.70 12.32 13.00
C PHE A 137 -7.93 11.00 13.12
N PRO A 138 -6.61 11.01 12.84
CA PRO A 138 -5.82 9.78 12.78
C PRO A 138 -5.80 9.03 14.11
N ASN A 139 -5.83 9.71 15.26
CA ASN A 139 -5.84 9.02 16.56
C ASN A 139 -7.24 8.61 17.05
N ALA A 140 -8.33 9.06 16.42
CA ALA A 140 -9.68 8.73 16.85
C ALA A 140 -10.05 7.28 16.49
N VAL A 141 -10.68 6.59 17.44
CA VAL A 141 -11.27 5.26 17.23
C VAL A 141 -12.56 5.43 16.44
N LEU A 142 -12.61 4.92 15.20
CA LEU A 142 -13.84 4.94 14.42
C LEU A 142 -14.69 3.72 14.74
N ILE A 143 -15.87 3.96 15.32
CA ILE A 143 -16.82 2.94 15.76
C ILE A 143 -18.04 2.98 14.84
N THR A 144 -18.60 1.83 14.48
CA THR A 144 -19.82 1.75 13.65
C THR A 144 -20.68 0.56 14.03
N ASP A 145 -21.95 0.57 13.67
CA ASP A 145 -22.83 -0.61 13.75
C ASP A 145 -23.05 -1.17 12.33
N LEU A 146 -22.49 -2.37 12.11
CA LEU A 146 -22.58 -3.15 10.88
C LEU A 146 -22.64 -4.64 11.21
N GLU A 147 -23.14 -5.43 10.27
CA GLU A 147 -23.15 -6.88 10.39
C GLU A 147 -21.74 -7.48 10.19
N PRO A 148 -21.38 -8.59 10.84
CA PRO A 148 -19.97 -9.04 10.89
C PRO A 148 -19.37 -9.45 9.53
N PHE A 149 -20.19 -9.82 8.56
CA PHE A 149 -19.72 -10.12 7.21
C PHE A 149 -19.20 -8.86 6.46
N PHE A 150 -19.45 -7.64 6.96
CA PHE A 150 -18.86 -6.41 6.45
C PHE A 150 -17.53 -6.04 7.13
N TYR A 151 -17.18 -6.63 8.27
CA TYR A 151 -16.05 -6.17 9.07
C TYR A 151 -14.73 -6.15 8.32
N PRO A 152 -14.34 -7.17 7.51
CA PRO A 152 -13.08 -7.11 6.78
C PRO A 152 -12.98 -5.88 5.86
N LEU A 153 -14.05 -5.57 5.11
CA LEU A 153 -14.08 -4.43 4.20
C LEU A 153 -14.11 -3.10 4.95
N ALA A 154 -14.95 -3.00 5.98
CA ALA A 154 -15.04 -1.79 6.80
C ALA A 154 -13.72 -1.48 7.50
N VAL A 155 -13.04 -2.50 8.06
CA VAL A 155 -11.70 -2.35 8.64
C VAL A 155 -10.69 -1.96 7.57
N TYR A 156 -10.71 -2.59 6.39
CA TYR A 156 -9.82 -2.22 5.29
C TYR A 156 -9.93 -0.74 4.89
N LEU A 157 -11.14 -0.19 4.95
CA LEU A 157 -11.39 1.24 4.71
C LEU A 157 -11.03 2.14 5.89
N GLY A 158 -10.74 1.57 7.06
CA GLY A 158 -10.22 2.28 8.22
C GLY A 158 -11.14 2.30 9.44
N ILE A 159 -12.18 1.47 9.54
CA ILE A 159 -12.97 1.33 10.78
C ILE A 159 -12.15 0.58 11.85
N ASP A 160 -12.22 1.04 13.11
CA ASP A 160 -11.45 0.48 14.22
C ASP A 160 -12.30 -0.40 15.17
N ALA A 161 -13.61 -0.21 15.25
CA ALA A 161 -14.45 -1.03 16.13
C ALA A 161 -15.91 -1.12 15.67
N PHE A 162 -16.60 -2.14 16.16
CA PHE A 162 -17.99 -2.42 15.82
C PHE A 162 -18.86 -2.58 17.06
N ASP A 163 -20.05 -2.00 17.03
CA ASP A 163 -21.04 -2.13 18.08
C ASP A 163 -21.83 -3.44 17.94
N VAL A 164 -21.92 -4.21 19.02
CA VAL A 164 -22.58 -5.53 19.04
C VAL A 164 -24.04 -5.46 19.46
N ARG A 165 -24.56 -4.28 19.86
CA ARG A 165 -25.94 -4.15 20.36
C ARG A 165 -26.97 -4.63 19.35
N SER A 166 -26.77 -4.33 18.07
CA SER A 166 -27.70 -4.77 17.02
C SER A 166 -27.66 -6.28 16.81
N LEU A 167 -26.53 -6.94 17.09
CA LEU A 167 -26.36 -8.40 16.98
C LEU A 167 -27.27 -9.18 17.94
N LYS A 168 -27.55 -8.62 19.12
CA LYS A 168 -28.50 -9.22 20.08
C LYS A 168 -29.92 -9.29 19.51
N ILE A 169 -30.31 -8.35 18.64
CA ILE A 169 -31.62 -8.37 17.99
C ILE A 169 -31.71 -9.57 17.04
N TYR A 170 -30.66 -9.83 16.26
CA TYR A 170 -30.60 -11.02 15.39
C TYR A 170 -30.68 -12.32 16.20
N GLU A 171 -29.98 -12.39 17.34
CA GLU A 171 -30.05 -13.53 18.25
C GLU A 171 -31.48 -13.78 18.75
N PHE A 172 -32.19 -12.73 19.19
CA PHE A 172 -33.60 -12.83 19.59
C PHE A 172 -34.53 -13.27 18.45
N GLU A 173 -34.22 -12.91 17.21
CA GLU A 173 -34.97 -13.31 16.02
C GLU A 173 -34.59 -14.70 15.48
N GLY A 174 -33.65 -15.42 16.12
CA GLY A 174 -33.17 -16.73 15.66
C GLY A 174 -32.31 -16.65 14.39
N LEU A 175 -31.70 -15.50 14.14
CA LEU A 175 -30.88 -15.22 12.97
C LEU A 175 -29.39 -15.33 13.31
N GLY A 176 -28.63 -15.94 12.40
CA GLY A 176 -27.18 -16.08 12.49
C GLY A 176 -26.45 -15.62 11.23
N PHE A 177 -25.12 -15.63 11.30
CA PHE A 177 -24.23 -15.18 10.22
C PHE A 177 -23.26 -16.29 9.79
N THR A 178 -22.87 -16.26 8.53
CA THR A 178 -21.75 -17.07 8.01
C THR A 178 -20.86 -16.20 7.12
N GLN A 179 -19.69 -16.71 6.74
CA GLN A 179 -18.83 -16.00 5.79
C GLN A 179 -19.44 -15.87 4.37
N PHE A 180 -20.44 -16.69 4.04
CA PHE A 180 -21.01 -16.78 2.69
C PHE A 180 -22.39 -16.15 2.56
N SER A 181 -23.15 -16.09 3.66
CA SER A 181 -24.52 -15.59 3.66
C SER A 181 -24.68 -14.46 4.68
N PRO A 182 -25.31 -13.34 4.28
CA PRO A 182 -25.54 -12.22 5.17
C PRO A 182 -26.48 -12.56 6.32
N ILE A 183 -27.43 -13.50 6.16
CA ILE A 183 -28.37 -13.93 7.21
C ILE A 183 -28.72 -15.41 6.99
N VAL A 184 -28.71 -16.22 8.05
CA VAL A 184 -29.15 -17.62 8.06
C VAL A 184 -30.16 -17.82 9.19
N TRP A 185 -31.33 -18.39 8.86
CA TRP A 185 -32.39 -18.74 9.83
C TRP A 185 -32.06 -20.04 10.56
N ASP A 186 -32.57 -20.20 11.79
CA ASP A 186 -32.44 -21.41 12.61
C ASP A 186 -30.98 -21.90 12.75
N SER A 187 -30.04 -20.95 12.78
CA SER A 187 -28.62 -21.25 12.96
C SER A 187 -28.30 -21.29 14.46
N PRO A 188 -27.66 -22.36 14.97
CA PRO A 188 -27.36 -22.48 16.40
C PRO A 188 -26.24 -21.55 16.89
N ASN A 189 -25.72 -20.66 16.05
CA ASN A 189 -24.50 -19.90 16.32
C ASN A 189 -24.82 -18.46 16.74
N ASP A 190 -24.39 -18.10 17.95
CA ASP A 190 -24.44 -16.74 18.51
C ASP A 190 -23.79 -15.71 17.55
N PRO A 191 -24.55 -14.72 17.05
CA PRO A 191 -24.04 -13.61 16.25
C PRO A 191 -22.82 -12.88 16.82
N VAL A 192 -22.77 -12.72 18.15
CA VAL A 192 -21.65 -12.07 18.85
C VAL A 192 -20.42 -12.96 18.81
N GLU A 193 -20.58 -14.27 18.94
CA GLU A 193 -19.46 -15.21 18.80
C GLU A 193 -18.92 -15.25 17.37
N PHE A 194 -19.80 -15.20 16.36
CA PHE A 194 -19.35 -15.03 14.97
C PHE A 194 -18.57 -13.72 14.78
N ALA A 195 -19.06 -12.61 15.33
CA ALA A 195 -18.38 -11.32 15.30
C ALA A 195 -16.97 -11.39 15.92
N LYS A 196 -16.82 -12.02 17.09
CA LYS A 196 -15.52 -12.21 17.75
C LYS A 196 -14.56 -13.00 16.86
N ASN A 197 -15.03 -14.06 16.22
CA ASN A 197 -14.19 -14.89 15.35
C ASN A 197 -13.76 -14.15 14.08
N VAL A 198 -14.65 -13.35 13.48
CA VAL A 198 -14.28 -12.47 12.36
C VAL A 198 -13.25 -11.43 12.79
N ILE A 199 -13.40 -10.78 13.95
CA ILE A 199 -12.41 -9.80 14.45
C ILE A 199 -11.04 -10.45 14.70
N LYS A 200 -10.99 -11.66 15.28
CA LYS A 200 -9.74 -12.42 15.42
C LYS A 200 -9.08 -12.66 14.06
N LEU A 201 -9.86 -13.09 13.06
CA LEU A 201 -9.36 -13.33 11.71
C LEU A 201 -8.83 -12.05 11.05
N VAL A 202 -9.54 -10.93 11.20
CA VAL A 202 -9.10 -9.61 10.69
C VAL A 202 -7.80 -9.17 11.34
N LYS A 203 -7.65 -9.33 12.67
CA LYS A 203 -6.39 -9.01 13.38
C LYS A 203 -5.22 -9.80 12.82
N VAL A 204 -5.38 -11.13 12.65
CA VAL A 204 -4.35 -11.99 12.06
C VAL A 204 -4.04 -11.57 10.63
N ALA A 205 -5.05 -11.20 9.83
CA ALA A 205 -4.85 -10.74 8.47
C ALA A 205 -4.00 -9.46 8.42
N ILE A 206 -4.24 -8.47 9.28
CA ILE A 206 -3.40 -7.25 9.36
C ILE A 206 -1.97 -7.60 9.82
N GLN A 207 -1.83 -8.49 10.81
CA GLN A 207 -0.51 -8.94 11.27
C GLN A 207 0.29 -9.58 10.14
N GLU A 208 -0.36 -10.33 9.26
CA GLU A 208 0.29 -10.98 8.12
C GLU A 208 0.40 -10.13 6.84
N GLY A 209 -0.23 -8.95 6.78
CA GLY A 209 -0.28 -8.13 5.56
C GLY A 209 -1.21 -8.74 4.50
N LYS A 210 -2.32 -9.34 4.95
CA LYS A 210 -3.28 -10.10 4.15
C LYS A 210 -4.72 -9.60 4.34
N LEU A 211 -4.94 -8.39 4.88
CA LEU A 211 -6.29 -7.85 5.06
C LEU A 211 -7.02 -7.73 3.73
N ARG A 212 -6.37 -7.20 2.70
CA ARG A 212 -6.98 -7.10 1.36
C ARG A 212 -7.32 -8.48 0.76
N TYR A 213 -6.51 -9.50 1.04
CA TYR A 213 -6.83 -10.88 0.66
C TYR A 213 -8.09 -11.38 1.39
N LEU A 214 -8.20 -11.11 2.69
CA LEU A 214 -9.39 -11.46 3.46
C LEU A 214 -10.64 -10.75 2.93
N VAL A 215 -10.54 -9.46 2.57
CA VAL A 215 -11.64 -8.69 1.96
C VAL A 215 -12.17 -9.39 0.70
N GLU A 216 -11.29 -9.84 -0.19
CA GLU A 216 -11.69 -10.52 -1.43
C GLU A 216 -12.37 -11.88 -1.18
N ASN A 217 -12.07 -12.55 -0.06
CA ASN A 217 -12.77 -13.75 0.38
C ASN A 217 -14.11 -13.44 1.09
N PHE A 218 -14.35 -12.18 1.47
CA PHE A 218 -15.52 -11.69 2.19
C PHE A 218 -16.29 -10.64 1.36
N LEU A 219 -16.72 -11.04 0.16
CA LEU A 219 -17.59 -10.24 -0.72
C LEU A 219 -18.99 -10.87 -0.92
N PRO A 220 -19.75 -11.20 0.14
CA PRO A 220 -21.00 -11.95 0.01
C PRO A 220 -22.18 -11.12 -0.54
N THR A 221 -22.07 -9.79 -0.60
CA THR A 221 -23.18 -8.93 -1.05
C THR A 221 -22.77 -7.91 -2.12
N ALA A 222 -23.76 -7.42 -2.86
CA ALA A 222 -23.58 -6.33 -3.83
C ALA A 222 -23.03 -5.05 -3.20
N MET A 223 -23.34 -4.79 -1.92
CA MET A 223 -22.81 -3.64 -1.19
C MET A 223 -21.31 -3.80 -0.91
N ASN A 224 -20.84 -5.00 -0.51
CA ASN A 224 -19.41 -5.26 -0.33
C ASN A 224 -18.64 -5.01 -1.64
N ALA A 225 -19.09 -5.64 -2.73
CA ALA A 225 -18.45 -5.50 -4.04
C ALA A 225 -18.52 -4.05 -4.57
N GLY A 226 -19.66 -3.38 -4.40
CA GLY A 226 -19.87 -2.00 -4.83
C GLY A 226 -18.98 -1.01 -4.10
N ILE A 227 -18.89 -1.11 -2.78
CA ILE A 227 -18.02 -0.28 -1.93
C ILE A 227 -16.55 -0.51 -2.30
N LEU A 228 -16.10 -1.76 -2.45
CA LEU A 228 -14.72 -2.06 -2.83
C LEU A 228 -14.35 -1.45 -4.19
N ARG A 229 -15.26 -1.55 -5.18
CA ARG A 229 -15.05 -0.97 -6.51
C ARG A 229 -14.94 0.55 -6.48
N ILE A 230 -15.74 1.23 -5.65
CA ILE A 230 -15.65 2.68 -5.48
C ILE A 230 -14.34 3.06 -4.78
N ALA A 231 -13.96 2.33 -3.75
CA ALA A 231 -12.69 2.57 -3.04
C ALA A 231 -11.49 2.46 -4.00
N ASP A 232 -11.43 1.40 -4.79
CA ASP A 232 -10.34 1.17 -5.73
C ASP A 232 -10.30 2.17 -6.89
N ARG A 233 -11.45 2.53 -7.45
CA ARG A 233 -11.49 3.35 -8.68
C ARG A 233 -11.42 4.84 -8.40
N GLU A 234 -11.96 5.28 -7.27
CA GLU A 234 -12.17 6.72 -7.00
C GLU A 234 -11.35 7.21 -5.79
N ASN A 235 -10.75 6.30 -5.01
CA ASN A 235 -10.03 6.64 -3.77
C ASN A 235 -8.69 5.89 -3.66
N MET A 236 -8.04 5.62 -4.79
CA MET A 236 -6.75 4.92 -4.83
C MET A 236 -5.66 5.66 -4.06
N ASP A 237 -5.66 6.99 -4.11
CA ASP A 237 -4.74 7.85 -3.36
C ASP A 237 -4.86 7.65 -1.85
N TYR A 238 -6.09 7.54 -1.34
CA TYR A 238 -6.35 7.22 0.06
C TYR A 238 -5.85 5.82 0.42
N LEU A 239 -6.22 4.80 -0.37
CA LEU A 239 -5.82 3.43 -0.06
C LEU A 239 -4.28 3.25 -0.12
N GLU A 240 -3.66 3.75 -1.17
CA GLU A 240 -2.21 3.64 -1.41
C GLU A 240 -1.39 4.33 -0.32
N LYS A 241 -1.84 5.50 0.17
CA LYS A 241 -1.17 6.25 1.24
C LYS A 241 -0.94 5.42 2.50
N TYR A 242 -1.90 4.58 2.87
CA TYR A 242 -1.82 3.76 4.08
C TYR A 242 -1.37 2.31 3.80
N THR A 243 -1.32 1.86 2.55
CA THR A 243 -0.82 0.52 2.22
C THR A 243 0.69 0.44 2.48
N PRO A 244 1.18 -0.50 3.31
CA PRO A 244 2.61 -0.60 3.57
C PRO A 244 3.44 -0.99 2.34
N VAL A 245 4.73 -0.63 2.34
CA VAL A 245 5.70 -1.22 1.42
C VAL A 245 6.05 -2.62 1.90
N HIS A 246 5.59 -3.62 1.15
CA HIS A 246 5.73 -5.03 1.51
C HIS A 246 7.16 -5.55 1.36
N ASP A 247 7.59 -6.32 2.35
CA ASP A 247 8.80 -7.15 2.30
C ASP A 247 8.51 -8.62 1.96
N LYS A 248 7.26 -9.04 2.17
CA LYS A 248 6.69 -10.36 1.87
C LYS A 248 6.04 -10.41 0.47
N THR A 249 5.73 -11.62 0.02
CA THR A 249 5.01 -11.88 -1.23
C THR A 249 3.53 -11.48 -1.11
N VAL A 250 3.07 -10.64 -2.04
CA VAL A 250 1.66 -10.26 -2.17
C VAL A 250 0.93 -11.29 -3.03
N VAL A 251 -0.20 -11.81 -2.56
CA VAL A 251 -0.98 -12.84 -3.29
C VAL A 251 -2.18 -12.20 -3.99
N PHE A 252 -2.26 -12.37 -5.30
CA PHE A 252 -3.35 -11.91 -6.16
C PHE A 252 -4.20 -13.10 -6.60
N ILE A 253 -5.50 -13.11 -6.23
CA ILE A 253 -6.36 -14.29 -6.38
C ILE A 253 -7.62 -14.07 -7.21
N SER A 254 -7.95 -12.82 -7.53
CA SER A 254 -9.20 -12.47 -8.22
C SER A 254 -9.01 -11.25 -9.11
N ASP A 255 -9.99 -10.93 -9.94
CA ASP A 255 -9.95 -9.72 -10.77
C ASP A 255 -9.87 -8.43 -9.91
N HIS A 256 -10.41 -8.46 -8.69
CA HIS A 256 -10.28 -7.34 -7.73
C HIS A 256 -8.84 -7.15 -7.22
N SER A 257 -7.96 -8.11 -7.44
CA SER A 257 -6.54 -7.98 -7.13
C SER A 257 -5.82 -7.03 -8.09
N MET A 258 -6.35 -6.85 -9.31
CA MET A 258 -5.74 -6.03 -10.36
C MET A 258 -5.76 -4.54 -10.02
N THR A 259 -6.74 -4.11 -9.24
CA THR A 259 -6.95 -2.73 -8.81
C THR A 259 -6.41 -2.46 -7.42
N ARG A 260 -5.51 -3.31 -6.89
CA ARG A 260 -4.94 -3.11 -5.57
C ARG A 260 -3.91 -1.97 -5.52
N PRO A 261 -3.73 -1.32 -4.36
CA PRO A 261 -2.76 -0.23 -4.22
C PRO A 261 -1.31 -0.60 -4.54
N GLU A 262 -0.91 -1.86 -4.31
CA GLU A 262 0.42 -2.35 -4.67
C GLU A 262 0.68 -2.30 -6.18
N VAL A 263 -0.34 -2.63 -6.99
CA VAL A 263 -0.26 -2.61 -8.46
C VAL A 263 -0.16 -1.18 -8.95
N PHE A 264 -1.00 -0.29 -8.40
CA PHE A 264 -0.97 1.14 -8.71
C PHE A 264 0.38 1.77 -8.34
N ARG A 265 0.90 1.48 -7.15
CA ARG A 265 2.21 1.96 -6.70
C ARG A 265 3.33 1.45 -7.61
N TRP A 266 3.30 0.18 -7.99
CA TRP A 266 4.32 -0.39 -8.87
C TRP A 266 4.36 0.37 -10.20
N ARG A 267 3.19 0.53 -10.85
CA ARG A 267 3.07 1.29 -12.10
C ARG A 267 3.62 2.71 -11.94
N SER A 268 3.18 3.42 -10.90
CA SER A 268 3.62 4.80 -10.63
C SER A 268 5.14 4.86 -10.44
N ARG A 269 5.75 3.90 -9.72
CA ARG A 269 7.20 3.84 -9.53
C ARG A 269 7.95 3.53 -10.83
N VAL A 270 7.43 2.68 -11.71
CA VAL A 270 8.02 2.48 -13.05
C VAL A 270 8.05 3.81 -13.79
N LEU A 271 6.94 4.54 -13.81
CA LEU A 271 6.84 5.83 -14.50
C LEU A 271 7.67 6.94 -13.82
N GLU A 272 7.81 6.96 -12.51
CA GLU A 272 8.50 8.09 -11.86
C GLU A 272 9.98 7.82 -11.64
N ARG A 273 10.37 6.55 -11.45
CA ARG A 273 11.66 6.18 -10.88
C ARG A 273 12.52 5.31 -11.79
N PHE A 274 11.95 4.73 -12.84
CA PHE A 274 12.74 3.95 -13.79
C PHE A 274 13.35 4.86 -14.87
N LYS A 275 14.66 4.72 -15.05
CA LYS A 275 15.42 5.25 -16.17
C LYS A 275 16.16 4.11 -16.86
N PRO A 276 16.13 3.98 -18.19
CA PRO A 276 16.91 2.97 -18.89
C PRO A 276 18.41 3.10 -18.64
N PRO A 277 19.14 1.98 -18.64
CA PRO A 277 20.59 2.01 -18.57
C PRO A 277 21.30 2.75 -19.68
N GLN A 278 22.45 3.33 -19.35
CA GLN A 278 23.31 3.94 -20.35
C GLN A 278 24.09 2.90 -21.14
N GLY A 279 24.46 3.26 -22.37
CA GLY A 279 25.32 2.44 -23.20
C GLY A 279 24.70 1.10 -23.61
N ILE A 280 23.37 1.03 -23.68
CA ILE A 280 22.64 -0.11 -24.23
C ILE A 280 22.46 0.06 -25.74
N ASP A 281 22.46 -1.06 -26.45
CA ASP A 281 22.35 -1.13 -27.91
C ASP A 281 21.08 -1.85 -28.36
N LEU A 282 20.47 -2.64 -27.46
CA LEU A 282 19.30 -3.45 -27.77
C LEU A 282 18.42 -3.60 -26.53
N LEU A 283 17.11 -3.53 -26.73
CA LEU A 283 16.10 -3.85 -25.72
C LEU A 283 15.51 -5.23 -26.00
N LEU A 284 15.53 -6.11 -25.00
CA LEU A 284 14.91 -7.43 -25.05
C LEU A 284 13.72 -7.50 -24.09
N ILE A 285 12.54 -7.76 -24.65
CA ILE A 285 11.30 -7.95 -23.89
C ILE A 285 11.06 -9.45 -23.68
N LEU A 286 10.91 -9.87 -22.43
CA LEU A 286 10.74 -11.26 -22.01
C LEU A 286 9.42 -11.47 -21.24
N PRO A 287 8.86 -12.68 -21.23
CA PRO A 287 7.74 -13.01 -20.36
C PRO A 287 8.20 -13.23 -18.93
N CYS A 288 7.27 -13.11 -17.99
CA CYS A 288 7.52 -13.47 -16.60
C CYS A 288 7.70 -14.98 -16.39
N SER A 289 7.96 -15.38 -15.15
CA SER A 289 8.00 -16.79 -14.74
C SER A 289 7.40 -16.97 -13.35
N ALA A 290 6.86 -18.17 -13.07
CA ALA A 290 6.30 -18.49 -11.76
C ALA A 290 7.34 -18.30 -10.63
N LYS A 291 8.57 -18.81 -10.83
CA LYS A 291 9.67 -18.59 -9.88
C LYS A 291 10.21 -17.16 -10.01
N LYS A 292 10.28 -16.46 -8.88
CA LYS A 292 10.86 -15.12 -8.73
C LYS A 292 12.06 -15.15 -7.77
N PRO A 293 13.12 -14.36 -7.99
CA PRO A 293 13.34 -13.48 -9.15
C PRO A 293 13.41 -14.28 -10.46
N TYR A 294 12.97 -13.67 -11.55
CA TYR A 294 12.78 -14.38 -12.82
C TYR A 294 14.07 -15.00 -13.34
N SER A 295 15.22 -14.35 -13.12
CA SER A 295 16.55 -14.84 -13.50
C SER A 295 16.94 -16.18 -12.88
N ARG A 296 16.25 -16.62 -11.82
CA ARG A 296 16.44 -17.92 -11.15
C ARG A 296 15.47 -19.00 -11.64
N SER A 297 14.60 -18.68 -12.60
CA SER A 297 13.70 -19.63 -13.22
C SER A 297 14.39 -20.46 -14.31
N ARG A 298 13.83 -21.63 -14.61
CA ARG A 298 14.31 -22.50 -15.70
C ARG A 298 14.21 -21.79 -17.05
N SER A 299 13.09 -21.13 -17.33
CA SER A 299 12.86 -20.45 -18.62
C SER A 299 13.87 -19.33 -18.86
N HIS A 300 14.11 -18.46 -17.87
CA HIS A 300 15.10 -17.39 -17.99
C HIS A 300 16.53 -17.91 -18.07
N ALA A 301 16.84 -19.05 -17.45
CA ALA A 301 18.13 -19.70 -17.65
C ALA A 301 18.33 -20.15 -19.11
N LEU A 302 17.27 -20.62 -19.78
CA LEU A 302 17.31 -20.97 -21.21
C LEU A 302 17.47 -19.73 -22.10
N TYR A 303 16.71 -18.66 -21.85
CA TYR A 303 16.86 -17.40 -22.61
C TYR A 303 18.28 -16.84 -22.46
N ARG A 304 18.79 -16.81 -21.22
CA ARG A 304 20.15 -16.35 -20.94
C ARG A 304 21.21 -17.21 -21.62
N LYS A 305 21.00 -18.52 -21.76
CA LYS A 305 21.88 -19.38 -22.54
C LYS A 305 21.88 -18.98 -24.01
N ALA A 306 20.70 -18.85 -24.63
CA ALA A 306 20.58 -18.42 -26.03
C ALA A 306 21.23 -17.04 -26.28
N MET A 307 21.04 -16.08 -25.36
CA MET A 307 21.68 -14.77 -25.42
C MET A 307 23.21 -14.86 -25.34
N LYS A 308 23.75 -15.67 -24.41
CA LYS A 308 25.20 -15.86 -24.28
C LYS A 308 25.79 -16.54 -25.51
N ASP A 309 25.11 -17.53 -26.07
CA ASP A 309 25.55 -18.25 -27.27
C ASP A 309 25.55 -17.33 -28.51
N ALA A 310 24.67 -16.32 -28.56
CA ALA A 310 24.60 -15.34 -29.65
C ALA A 310 25.58 -14.17 -29.48
N LEU A 311 25.65 -13.59 -28.28
CA LEU A 311 26.28 -12.28 -28.05
C LEU A 311 27.57 -12.36 -27.22
N GLY A 312 27.85 -13.49 -26.57
CA GLY A 312 28.99 -13.63 -25.66
C GLY A 312 29.02 -12.53 -24.60
N ASN A 313 30.09 -11.74 -24.58
CA ASN A 313 30.25 -10.63 -23.64
C ASN A 313 29.45 -9.38 -24.03
N LYS A 314 28.98 -9.26 -25.29
CA LYS A 314 28.14 -8.14 -25.74
C LYS A 314 26.75 -8.12 -25.08
N LEU A 315 26.35 -9.18 -24.37
CA LEU A 315 25.08 -9.24 -23.63
C LEU A 315 24.90 -8.06 -22.64
N TYR A 316 25.98 -7.48 -22.10
CA TYR A 316 25.90 -6.31 -21.22
C TYR A 316 25.45 -5.01 -21.93
N ARG A 317 25.32 -5.04 -23.26
CA ARG A 317 24.68 -3.99 -24.07
C ARG A 317 23.18 -4.21 -24.25
N VAL A 318 22.66 -5.36 -23.83
CA VAL A 318 21.24 -5.68 -23.88
C VAL A 318 20.59 -5.30 -22.56
N HIS A 319 19.52 -4.51 -22.60
CA HIS A 319 18.65 -4.34 -21.44
C HIS A 319 17.43 -5.23 -21.55
N GLU A 320 16.94 -5.70 -20.41
CA GLU A 320 15.86 -6.66 -20.33
C GLU A 320 14.66 -6.03 -19.59
N LEU A 321 13.50 -6.02 -20.24
CA LEU A 321 12.21 -5.73 -19.62
C LEU A 321 11.37 -7.01 -19.56
N ILE A 322 10.75 -7.26 -18.41
CA ILE A 322 9.88 -8.42 -18.21
C ILE A 322 8.44 -7.95 -18.18
N ILE A 323 7.61 -8.47 -19.08
CA ILE A 323 6.16 -8.20 -19.09
C ILE A 323 5.46 -9.18 -18.16
N THR A 324 4.51 -8.69 -17.37
CA THR A 324 3.76 -9.52 -16.43
C THR A 324 2.41 -8.92 -16.04
N SER A 325 1.55 -9.76 -15.47
CA SER A 325 0.35 -9.36 -14.76
C SER A 325 0.54 -9.67 -13.27
N PRO A 326 0.13 -8.78 -12.33
CA PRO A 326 -0.58 -7.53 -12.58
C PRO A 326 0.34 -6.31 -12.77
N TYR A 327 1.66 -6.45 -12.55
CA TYR A 327 2.58 -5.29 -12.51
C TYR A 327 2.91 -4.64 -13.85
N GLY A 328 2.50 -5.22 -14.97
CA GLY A 328 2.71 -4.70 -16.32
C GLY A 328 4.15 -4.88 -16.79
N VAL A 329 5.06 -4.04 -16.29
CA VAL A 329 6.47 -3.99 -16.69
C VAL A 329 7.37 -4.09 -15.47
N VAL A 330 8.36 -4.99 -15.54
CA VAL A 330 9.39 -5.16 -14.53
C VAL A 330 10.76 -5.02 -15.20
N PRO A 331 11.48 -3.91 -14.98
CA PRO A 331 12.90 -3.82 -15.33
C PRO A 331 13.70 -4.93 -14.64
N ARG A 332 14.67 -5.53 -15.34
CA ARG A 332 15.48 -6.63 -14.80
C ARG A 332 16.10 -6.31 -13.43
N GLU A 333 16.51 -5.07 -13.23
CA GLU A 333 17.11 -4.60 -11.97
C GLU A 333 16.14 -4.70 -10.78
N TRP A 334 14.82 -4.66 -11.04
CA TRP A 334 13.77 -4.71 -10.04
C TRP A 334 13.15 -6.10 -9.84
N GLU A 335 13.65 -7.15 -10.50
CA GLU A 335 13.04 -8.48 -10.44
C GLU A 335 12.94 -9.06 -9.02
N TRP A 336 13.81 -8.63 -8.11
CA TRP A 336 13.81 -9.02 -6.70
C TRP A 336 12.75 -8.31 -5.87
N LEU A 337 12.30 -7.15 -6.35
CA LEU A 337 11.26 -6.32 -5.72
C LEU A 337 9.87 -6.77 -6.15
N ALA A 338 9.77 -7.45 -7.29
CA ALA A 338 8.53 -8.02 -7.83
C ALA A 338 8.07 -9.26 -7.02
N LYS A 339 7.82 -9.09 -5.72
CA LYS A 339 7.40 -10.15 -4.79
C LYS A 339 5.89 -10.31 -4.80
N TYR A 340 5.39 -11.02 -5.81
CA TYR A 340 3.97 -11.37 -5.88
C TYR A 340 3.77 -12.84 -6.24
N ASP A 341 2.57 -13.33 -6.01
CA ASP A 341 2.05 -14.58 -6.54
C ASP A 341 0.68 -14.32 -7.18
N ILE A 342 0.38 -15.03 -8.25
CA ILE A 342 -0.84 -14.87 -9.03
C ILE A 342 -1.24 -16.20 -9.66
N VAL A 343 -2.55 -16.41 -9.82
CA VAL A 343 -3.07 -17.54 -10.59
C VAL A 343 -2.66 -17.37 -12.06
N VAL A 344 -1.83 -18.28 -12.57
CA VAL A 344 -1.39 -18.28 -13.97
C VAL A 344 -2.28 -19.22 -14.77
N THR A 345 -3.20 -18.67 -15.57
CA THR A 345 -4.09 -19.44 -16.46
C THR A 345 -3.61 -19.47 -17.90
N GLY A 346 -2.66 -18.60 -18.27
CA GLY A 346 -2.24 -18.37 -19.66
C GLY A 346 -3.20 -17.48 -20.46
N HIS A 347 -4.39 -17.20 -19.93
CA HIS A 347 -5.37 -16.29 -20.51
C HIS A 347 -5.24 -14.92 -19.87
N TRP A 348 -5.10 -13.88 -20.69
CA TRP A 348 -5.08 -12.49 -20.24
C TRP A 348 -6.40 -11.83 -20.62
N SER A 349 -7.00 -11.13 -19.67
CA SER A 349 -8.14 -10.26 -19.95
C SER A 349 -7.72 -9.06 -20.81
N GLU A 350 -8.69 -8.44 -21.50
CA GLU A 350 -8.46 -7.19 -22.24
C GLU A 350 -7.87 -6.10 -21.36
N TRP A 351 -8.30 -6.06 -20.09
CA TRP A 351 -7.78 -5.10 -19.12
C TRP A 351 -6.30 -5.37 -18.81
N GLU A 352 -5.89 -6.61 -18.60
CA GLU A 352 -4.48 -6.96 -18.34
C GLU A 352 -3.58 -6.63 -19.53
N VAL A 353 -4.03 -6.96 -20.74
CA VAL A 353 -3.31 -6.63 -21.99
C VAL A 353 -3.16 -5.11 -22.10
N LYS A 354 -4.27 -4.38 -21.93
CA LYS A 354 -4.26 -2.92 -21.99
C LYS A 354 -3.34 -2.31 -20.95
N PHE A 355 -3.46 -2.74 -19.70
CA PHE A 355 -2.67 -2.22 -18.59
C PHE A 355 -1.17 -2.42 -18.80
N ALA A 356 -0.75 -3.63 -19.20
CA ALA A 356 0.65 -3.92 -19.45
C ALA A 356 1.18 -3.22 -20.71
N GLY A 357 0.38 -3.15 -21.78
CA GLY A 357 0.75 -2.51 -23.04
C GLY A 357 0.92 -0.99 -22.91
N GLU A 358 0.01 -0.31 -22.20
CA GLU A 358 0.14 1.13 -21.90
C GLU A 358 1.39 1.42 -21.07
N LEU A 359 1.62 0.66 -19.99
CA LEU A 359 2.82 0.87 -19.17
C LEU A 359 4.10 0.58 -19.96
N LEU A 360 4.09 -0.43 -20.84
CA LEU A 360 5.21 -0.71 -21.73
C LEU A 360 5.42 0.46 -22.70
N ALA A 361 4.38 0.97 -23.35
CA ALA A 361 4.47 2.14 -24.23
C ALA A 361 5.13 3.33 -23.53
N GLU A 362 4.62 3.73 -22.36
CA GLU A 362 5.18 4.82 -21.56
C GLU A 362 6.63 4.55 -21.12
N THR A 363 7.00 3.27 -20.92
CA THR A 363 8.37 2.87 -20.60
C THR A 363 9.29 2.96 -21.82
N LEU A 364 8.80 2.59 -23.01
CA LEU A 364 9.56 2.63 -24.27
C LEU A 364 9.94 4.05 -24.71
N GLU A 365 9.11 5.05 -24.38
CA GLU A 365 9.41 6.47 -24.63
C GLU A 365 10.69 6.96 -23.94
N ARG A 366 11.16 6.26 -22.91
CA ARG A 366 12.40 6.59 -22.19
C ARG A 366 13.65 6.02 -22.84
N TYR A 367 13.48 5.05 -23.72
CA TYR A 367 14.60 4.43 -24.41
C TYR A 367 14.99 5.26 -25.62
N PRO A 368 16.29 5.39 -25.92
CA PRO A 368 16.74 5.93 -27.19
C PRO A 368 16.19 5.08 -28.35
N ASP A 369 16.36 5.58 -29.58
CA ASP A 369 16.03 4.82 -30.77
C ASP A 369 17.03 3.65 -30.96
N ILE A 370 16.69 2.50 -30.38
CA ILE A 370 17.46 1.27 -30.42
C ILE A 370 16.53 0.11 -30.84
N PRO A 371 17.07 -0.95 -31.46
CA PRO A 371 16.28 -2.12 -31.81
C PRO A 371 15.61 -2.77 -30.61
N ILE A 372 14.36 -3.22 -30.81
CA ILE A 372 13.56 -3.92 -29.81
C ILE A 372 13.27 -5.34 -30.31
N VAL A 373 13.63 -6.33 -29.49
CA VAL A 373 13.31 -7.74 -29.71
C VAL A 373 12.35 -8.18 -28.62
N ALA A 374 11.26 -8.85 -28.99
CA ALA A 374 10.31 -9.43 -28.04
C ALA A 374 10.26 -10.95 -28.18
N HIS A 375 10.60 -11.63 -27.09
CA HIS A 375 10.58 -13.09 -26.99
C HIS A 375 9.40 -13.56 -26.16
N VAL A 376 8.19 -13.22 -26.59
CA VAL A 376 6.93 -13.38 -25.85
C VAL A 376 5.84 -14.04 -26.69
N GLU A 377 4.85 -14.63 -26.04
CA GLU A 377 3.70 -15.29 -26.66
C GLU A 377 2.39 -14.97 -25.94
N GLY A 378 1.25 -15.36 -26.51
CA GLY A 378 -0.08 -15.18 -25.89
C GLY A 378 -0.37 -13.73 -25.49
N GLY A 379 -0.97 -13.52 -24.31
CA GLY A 379 -1.33 -12.19 -23.81
C GLY A 379 -0.15 -11.22 -23.68
N TYR A 380 1.06 -11.72 -23.43
CA TYR A 380 2.28 -10.90 -23.43
C TYR A 380 2.56 -10.31 -24.81
N ARG A 381 2.36 -11.10 -25.87
CA ARG A 381 2.54 -10.64 -27.26
C ARG A 381 1.53 -9.58 -27.63
N GLU A 382 0.27 -9.74 -27.21
CA GLU A 382 -0.77 -8.73 -27.44
C GLU A 382 -0.47 -7.42 -26.70
N ALA A 383 0.07 -7.48 -25.47
CA ALA A 383 0.51 -6.28 -24.75
C ALA A 383 1.66 -5.55 -25.48
N VAL A 384 2.62 -6.30 -26.04
CA VAL A 384 3.70 -5.70 -26.84
C VAL A 384 3.16 -5.09 -28.13
N LYS A 385 2.22 -5.75 -28.84
CA LYS A 385 1.59 -5.17 -30.04
C LYS A 385 0.86 -3.86 -29.74
N LEU A 386 0.10 -3.82 -28.63
CA LEU A 386 -0.53 -2.57 -28.20
C LEU A 386 0.51 -1.47 -27.95
N ALA A 387 1.64 -1.80 -27.31
CA ALA A 387 2.71 -0.83 -27.12
C ALA A 387 3.33 -0.36 -28.46
N MET A 388 3.45 -1.24 -29.46
CA MET A 388 3.89 -0.87 -30.81
C MET A 388 2.91 0.11 -31.47
N GLU A 389 1.60 -0.15 -31.38
CA GLU A 389 0.56 0.73 -31.94
C GLU A 389 0.57 2.11 -31.28
N LEU A 390 0.78 2.17 -29.96
CA LEU A 390 0.80 3.43 -29.21
C LEU A 390 2.06 4.27 -29.43
N THR A 391 3.22 3.62 -29.66
CA THR A 391 4.52 4.30 -29.78
C THR A 391 5.02 4.45 -31.22
N GLY A 392 4.46 3.68 -32.16
CA GLY A 392 4.96 3.57 -33.53
C GLY A 392 6.32 2.86 -33.65
N ARG A 393 6.81 2.21 -32.60
CA ARG A 393 8.12 1.52 -32.61
C ARG A 393 8.00 0.10 -33.15
N ASP A 394 8.90 -0.25 -34.07
CA ASP A 394 9.01 -1.61 -34.60
C ASP A 394 9.62 -2.57 -33.59
N VAL A 395 9.06 -3.78 -33.51
CA VAL A 395 9.49 -4.83 -32.59
C VAL A 395 9.61 -6.18 -33.31
N ILE A 396 10.76 -6.84 -33.16
CA ILE A 396 11.02 -8.14 -33.77
C ILE A 396 10.58 -9.28 -32.82
N PHE A 397 9.60 -10.07 -33.24
CA PHE A 397 9.11 -11.22 -32.47
C PHE A 397 9.87 -12.51 -32.77
N THR A 398 10.41 -13.15 -31.72
CA THR A 398 11.24 -14.36 -31.84
C THR A 398 10.61 -15.62 -31.28
N ALA A 399 9.55 -15.54 -30.48
CA ALA A 399 8.85 -16.72 -29.95
C ALA A 399 7.68 -17.15 -30.85
N GLY A 400 7.52 -18.47 -30.98
CA GLY A 400 6.35 -19.12 -31.60
C GLY A 400 5.24 -19.38 -30.56
N GLU A 401 4.76 -20.62 -30.49
CA GLU A 401 3.74 -21.07 -29.51
C GLU A 401 4.28 -21.37 -28.11
N SER A 402 5.59 -21.65 -28.01
CA SER A 402 6.28 -21.79 -26.72
C SER A 402 7.60 -21.03 -26.76
N THR A 403 7.78 -20.11 -25.81
CA THR A 403 9.04 -19.35 -25.63
C THR A 403 10.23 -20.25 -25.30
N THR A 404 9.99 -21.42 -24.68
CA THR A 404 11.08 -22.34 -24.31
C THR A 404 11.32 -23.47 -25.32
N SER A 405 10.61 -23.50 -26.45
CA SER A 405 10.83 -24.51 -27.48
C SER A 405 12.21 -24.35 -28.12
N ARG A 406 12.76 -25.45 -28.64
CA ARG A 406 14.05 -25.43 -29.35
C ARG A 406 14.03 -24.46 -30.52
N GLU A 407 12.92 -24.40 -31.25
CA GLU A 407 12.74 -23.50 -32.39
C GLU A 407 12.74 -22.03 -31.97
N SER A 408 11.96 -21.66 -30.95
CA SER A 408 11.90 -20.28 -30.43
C SER A 408 13.25 -19.83 -29.89
N LEU A 409 13.95 -20.67 -29.13
CA LEU A 409 15.27 -20.36 -28.58
C LEU A 409 16.34 -20.21 -29.67
N GLU A 410 16.28 -21.04 -30.72
CA GLU A 410 17.18 -20.93 -31.86
C GLU A 410 16.90 -19.68 -32.70
N LYS A 411 15.61 -19.33 -32.88
CA LYS A 411 15.21 -18.07 -33.54
C LYS A 411 15.69 -16.87 -32.74
N LEU A 412 15.51 -16.87 -31.42
CA LEU A 412 16.06 -15.83 -30.54
C LEU A 412 17.58 -15.71 -30.70
N ARG A 413 18.30 -16.84 -30.65
CA ARG A 413 19.76 -16.85 -30.82
C ARG A 413 20.19 -16.26 -32.16
N LYS A 414 19.56 -16.69 -33.27
CA LYS A 414 19.88 -16.21 -34.62
C LYS A 414 19.59 -14.71 -34.77
N THR A 415 18.40 -14.26 -34.38
CA THR A 415 18.02 -12.85 -34.44
C THR A 415 18.95 -11.98 -33.60
N LEU A 416 19.33 -12.41 -32.40
CA LEU A 416 20.29 -11.64 -31.59
C LEU A 416 21.69 -11.57 -32.24
N ALA A 417 22.13 -12.63 -32.92
CA ALA A 417 23.42 -12.68 -33.59
C ALA A 417 23.51 -11.78 -34.85
N GLU A 418 22.39 -11.33 -35.39
CA GLU A 418 22.33 -10.41 -36.54
C GLU A 418 22.67 -8.97 -36.15
N PHE A 419 22.57 -8.62 -34.86
CA PHE A 419 22.86 -7.27 -34.38
C PHE A 419 24.34 -7.08 -34.06
N ASP A 420 24.96 -6.09 -34.69
CA ASP A 420 26.32 -5.67 -34.35
C ASP A 420 26.33 -4.72 -33.13
N LEU A 421 26.39 -5.31 -31.94
CA LEU A 421 26.46 -4.54 -30.69
C LEU A 421 27.90 -4.09 -30.39
N ARG A 422 28.03 -2.97 -29.69
CA ARG A 422 29.33 -2.40 -29.29
C ARG A 422 30.07 -3.36 -28.36
N GLU A 423 31.39 -3.39 -28.48
CA GLU A 423 32.24 -4.15 -27.58
C GLU A 423 32.07 -3.73 -26.11
N VAL A 424 32.30 -4.69 -25.22
CA VAL A 424 32.11 -4.52 -23.77
C VAL A 424 33.43 -4.66 -23.05
N ASP A 425 33.90 -3.55 -22.50
CA ASP A 425 35.10 -3.52 -21.66
C ASP A 425 34.80 -3.88 -20.19
N LYS A 426 35.83 -3.82 -19.33
CA LYS A 426 35.67 -4.04 -17.89
C LYS A 426 34.89 -2.90 -17.19
N ALA A 427 34.99 -1.67 -17.69
CA ALA A 427 34.34 -0.51 -17.09
C ALA A 427 32.82 -0.57 -17.27
N HIS A 428 32.33 -0.87 -18.47
CA HIS A 428 30.91 -1.03 -18.76
C HIS A 428 30.28 -2.17 -17.96
N ARG A 429 30.98 -3.31 -17.79
CA ARG A 429 30.50 -4.41 -16.93
C ARG A 429 30.35 -3.98 -15.48
N ARG A 430 31.33 -3.23 -14.97
CA ARG A 430 31.29 -2.69 -13.62
C ARG A 430 30.14 -1.69 -13.46
N TYR A 431 29.96 -0.79 -14.43
CA TYR A 431 28.83 0.13 -14.49
C TYR A 431 27.50 -0.62 -14.39
N ARG A 432 27.27 -1.61 -15.27
CA ARG A 432 26.03 -2.42 -15.26
C ARG A 432 25.78 -3.11 -13.92
N PHE A 433 26.83 -3.61 -13.27
CA PHE A 433 26.70 -4.22 -11.94
C PHE A 433 26.30 -3.18 -10.87
N TYR A 434 26.93 -2.01 -10.87
CA TYR A 434 26.63 -0.94 -9.91
C TYR A 434 25.23 -0.40 -10.13
N GLU A 435 24.88 -0.18 -11.39
CA GLU A 435 23.58 0.27 -11.81
C GLU A 435 22.44 -0.64 -11.35
N ASN A 436 22.61 -1.96 -11.43
CA ASN A 436 21.60 -2.90 -10.92
C ASN A 436 21.30 -2.66 -9.43
N VAL A 437 22.30 -2.25 -8.64
CA VAL A 437 22.12 -1.88 -7.25
C VAL A 437 21.52 -0.47 -7.13
N ARG A 438 22.03 0.51 -7.88
CA ARG A 438 21.52 1.90 -7.88
C ARG A 438 20.03 1.96 -8.14
N LYS A 439 19.55 1.26 -9.17
CA LYS A 439 18.11 1.25 -9.53
C LYS A 439 17.22 0.68 -8.44
N VAL A 440 17.72 -0.23 -7.59
CA VAL A 440 16.93 -0.72 -6.45
C VAL A 440 16.76 0.38 -5.40
N PHE A 441 17.79 1.18 -5.14
CA PHE A 441 17.64 2.36 -4.28
C PHE A 441 16.74 3.42 -4.91
N ASP A 442 16.81 3.63 -6.24
CA ASP A 442 15.88 4.52 -6.93
C ASP A 442 14.42 4.08 -6.76
N PHE A 443 14.14 2.77 -6.79
CA PHE A 443 12.80 2.25 -6.52
C PHE A 443 12.27 2.64 -5.13
N TYR A 444 13.12 2.58 -4.11
CA TYR A 444 12.72 2.90 -2.73
C TYR A 444 12.62 4.41 -2.50
N PHE A 445 13.60 5.19 -2.96
CA PHE A 445 13.77 6.58 -2.53
C PHE A 445 13.51 7.63 -3.62
N GLY A 446 13.31 7.21 -4.87
CA GLY A 446 13.15 8.12 -6.01
C GLY A 446 14.37 8.14 -6.92
N LEU A 447 14.16 8.58 -8.17
CA LEU A 447 15.21 8.64 -9.20
C LEU A 447 16.39 9.51 -8.73
N GLY A 448 17.60 8.94 -8.72
CA GLY A 448 18.83 9.63 -8.29
C GLY A 448 19.36 9.15 -6.94
N ALA A 449 18.53 8.48 -6.14
CA ALA A 449 18.93 7.95 -4.84
C ALA A 449 20.04 6.89 -4.96
N GLY A 450 20.01 6.11 -6.04
CA GLY A 450 21.05 5.15 -6.35
C GLY A 450 22.42 5.79 -6.53
N GLU A 451 22.49 6.87 -7.30
CA GLU A 451 23.74 7.65 -7.47
C GLU A 451 24.16 8.34 -6.16
N ALA A 452 23.19 8.82 -5.37
CA ALA A 452 23.47 9.40 -4.07
C ALA A 452 24.17 8.39 -3.14
N VAL A 453 23.68 7.16 -3.01
CA VAL A 453 24.29 6.15 -2.11
C VAL A 453 25.48 5.42 -2.70
N LEU A 454 25.59 5.33 -4.03
CA LEU A 454 26.65 4.62 -4.73
C LEU A 454 27.17 5.47 -5.90
N PRO A 455 27.81 6.63 -5.67
CA PRO A 455 28.42 7.45 -6.72
C PRO A 455 29.58 6.73 -7.42
N ASP A 456 30.14 7.32 -8.47
CA ASP A 456 31.19 6.68 -9.27
C ASP A 456 32.51 6.43 -8.52
N ASN A 457 32.82 7.24 -7.49
CA ASN A 457 33.97 7.01 -6.61
C ASN A 457 33.68 5.96 -5.51
N ALA A 458 32.47 5.38 -5.47
CA ALA A 458 32.09 4.39 -4.49
C ALA A 458 32.62 2.99 -4.81
N GLN A 459 32.54 2.11 -3.81
CA GLN A 459 32.90 0.71 -3.93
C GLN A 459 31.82 -0.19 -3.35
N ILE A 460 31.57 -1.31 -4.03
CA ILE A 460 30.77 -2.42 -3.50
C ILE A 460 31.72 -3.47 -2.92
N VAL A 461 31.51 -3.84 -1.65
CA VAL A 461 32.31 -4.85 -0.95
C VAL A 461 31.42 -5.98 -0.42
N GLY A 462 31.86 -7.23 -0.56
CA GLY A 462 31.15 -8.43 -0.13
C GLY A 462 30.56 -9.22 -1.29
N SER A 463 30.17 -10.48 -1.03
CA SER A 463 29.67 -11.42 -2.06
C SER A 463 28.19 -11.78 -1.89
N LYS A 464 27.72 -11.91 -0.64
CA LYS A 464 26.32 -12.23 -0.32
C LYS A 464 25.53 -10.99 0.06
N MET A 465 26.01 -10.27 1.08
CA MET A 465 25.49 -8.96 1.47
C MET A 465 26.46 -7.90 0.95
N LEU A 466 26.01 -7.15 -0.04
CA LEU A 466 26.79 -6.10 -0.67
C LEU A 466 26.75 -4.86 0.23
N ARG A 467 27.92 -4.37 0.64
CA ARG A 467 28.08 -3.11 1.37
C ARG A 467 28.51 -2.03 0.38
N LEU A 468 27.84 -0.89 0.43
CA LEU A 468 28.13 0.28 -0.41
C LEU A 468 29.01 1.23 0.40
N ILE A 469 30.22 1.52 -0.08
CA ILE A 469 31.23 2.31 0.63
C ILE A 469 31.60 3.54 -0.18
N VAL A 470 31.56 4.71 0.45
CA VAL A 470 32.01 6.00 -0.11
C VAL A 470 32.97 6.61 0.91
N ASN A 471 34.19 6.97 0.50
CA ASN A 471 35.20 7.58 1.37
C ASN A 471 35.38 6.84 2.73
N ASN A 472 35.56 5.52 2.68
CA ASN A 472 35.67 4.63 3.86
C ASN A 472 34.43 4.57 4.79
N SER A 473 33.31 5.19 4.40
CA SER A 473 32.06 5.18 5.15
C SER A 473 30.99 4.40 4.40
N GLN A 474 30.28 3.53 5.11
CA GLN A 474 29.20 2.75 4.51
C GLN A 474 27.96 3.63 4.33
N THR A 475 27.38 3.64 3.13
CA THR A 475 26.12 4.35 2.83
C THR A 475 24.91 3.43 2.99
N GLY A 476 25.01 2.16 2.59
CA GLY A 476 23.92 1.20 2.69
C GLY A 476 24.35 -0.25 2.46
N THR A 477 23.36 -1.15 2.46
CA THR A 477 23.54 -2.56 2.09
C THR A 477 22.49 -2.99 1.08
N PHE A 478 22.84 -3.96 0.24
CA PHE A 478 21.93 -4.64 -0.67
C PHE A 478 22.12 -6.16 -0.57
N GLN A 479 21.02 -6.89 -0.48
CA GLN A 479 21.00 -8.35 -0.58
C GLN A 479 19.69 -8.79 -1.23
N GLU A 480 19.75 -9.28 -2.46
CA GLU A 480 18.60 -9.92 -3.13
C GLU A 480 17.32 -9.05 -3.11
N GLY A 481 17.45 -7.75 -3.43
CA GLY A 481 16.34 -6.78 -3.42
C GLY A 481 16.04 -6.17 -2.06
N VAL A 482 16.58 -6.72 -0.96
CA VAL A 482 16.45 -6.13 0.37
C VAL A 482 17.55 -5.09 0.57
N ILE A 483 17.16 -3.89 0.98
CA ILE A 483 18.10 -2.79 1.26
C ILE A 483 18.07 -2.36 2.73
N SER A 484 19.18 -1.79 3.17
CA SER A 484 19.24 -0.91 4.34
C SER A 484 20.05 0.34 4.01
N VAL A 485 19.75 1.44 4.68
CA VAL A 485 20.48 2.70 4.55
C VAL A 485 21.06 3.07 5.91
N THR A 486 22.25 3.66 5.91
CA THR A 486 22.88 4.22 7.11
C THR A 486 22.55 5.70 7.24
N PRO A 487 22.75 6.35 8.40
CA PRO A 487 22.62 7.81 8.50
C PRO A 487 23.45 8.56 7.46
N PHE A 488 24.68 8.13 7.18
CA PHE A 488 25.52 8.74 6.14
C PHE A 488 24.95 8.57 4.73
N GLY A 489 24.44 7.38 4.39
CA GLY A 489 23.80 7.17 3.09
C GLY A 489 22.50 7.94 2.94
N MET A 490 21.72 8.03 4.03
CA MET A 490 20.47 8.78 4.02
C MET A 490 20.70 10.28 3.97
N GLN A 491 21.78 10.79 4.57
CA GLN A 491 22.19 12.19 4.40
C GLN A 491 22.42 12.51 2.93
N ARG A 492 23.12 11.63 2.21
CA ARG A 492 23.37 11.82 0.78
C ARG A 492 22.08 11.81 -0.06
N ILE A 493 21.12 10.95 0.28
CA ILE A 493 19.79 10.94 -0.36
C ILE A 493 19.04 12.25 -0.05
N TYR A 494 19.06 12.68 1.21
CA TYR A 494 18.41 13.91 1.66
C TYR A 494 18.99 15.15 0.97
N ASP A 495 20.31 15.26 0.89
CA ASP A 495 21.00 16.38 0.25
C ASP A 495 20.66 16.49 -1.24
N GLU A 496 20.59 15.35 -1.94
CA GLU A 496 20.36 15.30 -3.39
C GLU A 496 18.88 15.44 -3.76
N LEU A 497 17.98 14.76 -3.02
CA LEU A 497 16.59 14.57 -3.43
C LEU A 497 15.55 15.22 -2.52
N ARG A 498 15.97 15.63 -1.30
CA ARG A 498 15.04 16.08 -0.24
C ARG A 498 13.87 15.12 -0.02
N ALA A 499 14.17 13.82 -0.02
CA ALA A 499 13.18 12.75 0.02
C ALA A 499 13.32 11.84 1.25
N TYR A 500 12.20 11.26 1.68
CA TYR A 500 12.07 10.28 2.76
C TYR A 500 12.60 10.75 4.12
N TRP A 501 12.27 11.99 4.47
CA TRP A 501 12.69 12.61 5.73
C TRP A 501 11.52 12.86 6.69
N VAL A 502 11.85 12.90 7.98
CA VAL A 502 10.96 13.25 9.10
C VAL A 502 11.70 14.24 9.98
N GLU A 503 11.17 15.44 10.14
CA GLU A 503 11.81 16.55 10.85
C GLU A 503 11.37 16.60 12.32
N VAL A 504 12.34 16.83 13.21
CA VAL A 504 12.18 16.90 14.66
C VAL A 504 13.11 17.97 15.25
N ASP A 505 12.74 18.54 16.40
CA ASP A 505 13.53 19.55 17.12
C ASP A 505 14.35 18.98 18.29
N PHE A 506 14.15 17.71 18.65
CA PHE A 506 14.71 17.08 19.84
C PHE A 506 15.80 16.02 19.56
N GLU A 507 16.55 15.66 20.61
CA GLU A 507 17.59 14.64 20.54
C GLU A 507 17.01 13.20 20.52
N ILE A 508 17.41 12.39 19.54
CA ILE A 508 16.89 11.02 19.38
C ILE A 508 17.52 10.04 20.38
N ARG A 509 16.72 9.63 21.38
CA ARG A 509 17.09 8.61 22.38
C ARG A 509 16.46 7.24 22.15
N GLY A 510 15.32 7.18 21.47
CA GLY A 510 14.56 5.96 21.18
C GLY A 510 13.84 6.06 19.83
N ASP A 511 12.64 5.48 19.76
CA ASP A 511 11.74 5.67 18.62
C ASP A 511 11.19 7.09 18.56
N VAL A 512 10.80 7.55 17.37
CA VAL A 512 10.17 8.87 17.16
C VAL A 512 8.67 8.73 17.28
N PHE A 513 8.07 9.50 18.19
CA PHE A 513 6.63 9.58 18.39
C PHE A 513 6.04 10.73 17.58
N SER A 514 4.81 10.58 17.08
CA SER A 514 4.14 11.59 16.25
C SER A 514 4.03 12.96 16.92
N ALA A 515 3.91 12.99 18.26
CA ALA A 515 3.86 14.23 19.05
C ALA A 515 5.10 15.14 18.89
N GLY A 516 6.23 14.60 18.43
CA GLY A 516 7.45 15.37 18.18
C GLY A 516 7.80 15.52 16.69
N VAL A 517 6.91 15.13 15.78
CA VAL A 517 7.13 15.31 14.34
C VAL A 517 6.58 16.67 13.93
N GLU A 518 7.44 17.55 13.42
CA GLU A 518 7.04 18.88 12.93
C GLU A 518 6.52 18.81 11.48
N SER A 519 7.25 18.06 10.65
CA SER A 519 7.03 17.93 9.21
C SER A 519 7.59 16.59 8.73
N ALA A 520 7.03 16.05 7.65
CA ALA A 520 7.49 14.81 7.03
C ALA A 520 7.20 14.82 5.53
N ASP A 521 8.01 14.09 4.76
CA ASP A 521 7.79 13.88 3.33
C ASP A 521 6.47 13.14 3.06
N ASP A 522 5.61 13.70 2.21
CA ASP A 522 4.29 13.18 1.86
C ASP A 522 4.36 11.85 1.09
N LYS A 523 5.52 11.51 0.51
CA LYS A 523 5.79 10.24 -0.18
C LYS A 523 5.99 9.06 0.77
N ILE A 524 6.19 9.32 2.06
CA ILE A 524 6.41 8.26 3.05
C ILE A 524 5.16 7.39 3.16
N ARG A 525 5.36 6.08 3.04
CA ARG A 525 4.36 5.05 3.34
C ARG A 525 4.79 4.23 4.55
N PRO A 526 3.85 3.56 5.24
CA PRO A 526 4.21 2.60 6.28
C PRO A 526 5.23 1.58 5.75
N ASN A 527 6.18 1.21 6.59
CA ASN A 527 7.34 0.38 6.25
C ASN A 527 8.35 1.01 5.26
N ASP A 528 8.30 2.29 4.89
CA ASP A 528 9.43 2.89 4.19
C ASP A 528 10.64 3.07 5.13
N TRP A 529 11.84 3.07 4.53
CA TRP A 529 13.02 3.59 5.22
C TRP A 529 12.95 5.11 5.23
N VAL A 530 13.21 5.73 6.37
CA VAL A 530 13.16 7.19 6.54
C VAL A 530 14.38 7.69 7.31
N GLY A 531 14.78 8.92 7.01
CA GLY A 531 15.79 9.67 7.74
C GLY A 531 15.14 10.64 8.71
N VAL A 532 15.57 10.63 9.97
CA VAL A 532 15.15 11.63 10.95
C VAL A 532 16.10 12.82 10.84
N VAL A 533 15.56 13.98 10.51
CA VAL A 533 16.29 15.22 10.26
C VAL A 533 16.16 16.14 11.46
N ARG A 534 17.27 16.75 11.85
CA ARG A 534 17.34 17.87 12.79
C ARG A 534 18.45 18.81 12.33
N ASP A 535 18.16 20.10 12.25
CA ASP A 535 19.10 21.12 11.77
C ASP A 535 19.73 20.74 10.41
N GLU A 536 18.90 20.33 9.44
CA GLU A 536 19.31 19.89 8.09
C GLU A 536 20.23 18.64 8.07
N ARG A 537 20.37 17.94 9.20
CA ARG A 537 21.22 16.74 9.34
C ARG A 537 20.43 15.51 9.72
N ILE A 538 20.79 14.39 9.11
CA ILE A 538 20.25 13.07 9.45
C ILE A 538 20.86 12.59 10.76
N VAL A 539 20.08 12.67 11.83
CA VAL A 539 20.46 12.22 13.18
C VAL A 539 20.15 10.75 13.42
N ALA A 540 19.20 10.18 12.66
CA ALA A 540 18.88 8.75 12.71
C ALA A 540 18.24 8.24 11.41
N VAL A 541 18.21 6.93 11.25
CA VAL A 541 17.43 6.25 10.20
C VAL A 541 16.54 5.19 10.84
N GLY A 542 15.35 5.01 10.28
CA GLY A 542 14.34 4.12 10.84
C GLY A 542 13.35 3.62 9.80
N ARG A 543 12.33 2.92 10.30
CA ARG A 543 11.20 2.43 9.51
C ARG A 543 9.94 3.19 9.89
N ALA A 544 9.26 3.77 8.91
CA ALA A 544 7.99 4.44 9.10
C ALA A 544 6.92 3.46 9.61
N VAL A 545 6.14 3.87 10.61
CA VAL A 545 4.93 3.16 11.07
C VAL A 545 3.68 3.74 10.42
N LEU A 546 3.68 5.05 10.20
CA LEU A 546 2.59 5.85 9.63
C LEU A 546 2.96 6.35 8.23
N SER A 547 2.00 6.90 7.50
CA SER A 547 2.29 7.71 6.31
C SER A 547 2.80 9.11 6.70
N GLY A 548 3.51 9.81 5.81
CA GLY A 548 4.09 11.13 6.11
C GLY A 548 3.05 12.13 6.64
N GLU A 549 1.92 12.28 5.93
CA GLU A 549 0.83 13.16 6.37
C GLU A 549 0.25 12.75 7.73
N GLU A 550 0.11 11.44 7.98
CA GLU A 550 -0.41 10.93 9.23
C GLU A 550 0.56 11.15 10.40
N MET A 551 1.88 11.11 10.16
CA MET A 551 2.88 11.42 11.20
C MET A 551 2.70 12.83 11.75
N VAL A 552 2.43 13.80 10.88
CA VAL A 552 2.26 15.22 11.24
C VAL A 552 0.90 15.46 11.93
N ARG A 553 -0.16 14.78 11.47
CA ARG A 553 -1.51 14.96 12.04
C ARG A 553 -1.72 14.21 13.35
N ALA A 554 -1.02 13.09 13.57
CA ALA A 554 -1.21 12.27 14.75
C ALA A 554 -0.59 12.92 15.99
N LYS A 555 -1.36 13.00 17.07
CA LYS A 555 -0.96 13.52 18.39
C LYS A 555 -0.28 12.46 19.28
N LYS A 556 -0.47 11.17 18.99
CA LYS A 556 0.10 10.05 19.77
C LYS A 556 0.43 8.83 18.92
N GLY A 557 1.33 7.98 19.43
CA GLY A 557 1.82 6.78 18.75
C GLY A 557 3.22 6.94 18.15
N ILE A 558 3.82 5.83 17.76
CA ILE A 558 5.15 5.80 17.13
C ILE A 558 5.00 6.18 15.65
N ALA A 559 5.72 7.20 15.21
CA ALA A 559 5.84 7.60 13.81
C ALA A 559 6.95 6.81 13.11
N VAL A 560 8.12 6.69 13.75
CA VAL A 560 9.30 6.00 13.20
C VAL A 560 9.93 5.07 14.22
N LYS A 561 10.08 3.79 13.83
CA LYS A 561 10.89 2.82 14.58
C LYS A 561 12.36 2.98 14.22
N VAL A 562 13.15 3.58 15.11
CA VAL A 562 14.55 3.92 14.86
C VAL A 562 15.40 2.65 14.80
N LYS A 563 16.25 2.55 13.77
CA LYS A 563 17.13 1.38 13.55
C LYS A 563 18.58 1.70 13.83
N LYS A 564 19.03 2.90 13.48
CA LYS A 564 20.41 3.32 13.66
C LYS A 564 20.48 4.83 13.84
N ARG A 565 21.24 5.29 14.84
CA ARG A 565 21.54 6.70 15.07
C ARG A 565 22.86 7.08 14.38
N ALA A 566 22.99 8.32 13.97
CA ALA A 566 24.27 8.89 13.59
C ALA A 566 25.23 8.81 14.78
N LYS A 567 26.53 8.58 14.50
CA LYS A 567 27.55 8.76 15.53
C LYS A 567 27.80 10.27 15.60
N GLY A 568 27.64 10.84 16.79
CA GLY A 568 27.93 12.25 17.06
C GLY A 568 29.39 12.61 16.82
#